data_AF-A6ZZ17-F1
#
_entry.id   AF-A6ZZ17-F1
#
_cell.length_a   1.000
_cell.length_b   1.000
_cell.length_c   1.000
_cell.angle_alpha   90.00
_cell.angle_beta   90.00
_cell.angle_gamma   90.00
#
_symmetry.space_group_name_H-M   'P 1'
#
loop_
_entity.id
_entity.type
_entity.pdbx_description
1 polymer ?
#
loop_
_entity_poly.entity_id
_entity_poly.type
_entity_poly.pdbx_seq_one_letter_code
_entity_poly.pdbx_strand_id
1 'polypeptide(L)'
;MAAKVDGEEVTPCGEDVEVDDRTTRAGGGDVYVEDTATGADGEDVYVEDIAAGAEGEDVYVEDTAAGAEGEDVYVEDTAAGAEGEDVYVEDTAAGAEGEDVYVEDTATGAEGEDVYVEDTATGAEGEDVYVEDTATGAEGEDVYVEDTATGADGEDVYVEDIAAGADGEDVYVEDTATGTDGEDA
;
A
#
# COMPACT_ATOMS: atom_id res chain seq x y z
N MET A 1 1.55 32.42 -0.37
CA MET A 1 2.63 33.43 -0.60
C MET A 1 3.93 32.64 -0.72
N ALA A 2 4.28 32.17 -1.91
CA ALA A 2 5.33 31.16 -2.10
C ALA A 2 6.71 31.64 -1.62
N ALA A 3 7.34 30.84 -0.75
CA ALA A 3 8.71 31.03 -0.29
C ALA A 3 9.65 30.14 -1.10
N LYS A 4 10.39 30.71 -2.06
CA LYS A 4 11.47 30.01 -2.77
C LYS A 4 12.77 30.14 -1.97
N VAL A 5 13.43 29.03 -1.67
CA VAL A 5 14.63 29.03 -0.82
C VAL A 5 15.73 28.13 -1.40
N ASP A 6 16.91 28.70 -1.64
CA ASP A 6 18.13 27.99 -2.06
C ASP A 6 19.09 27.79 -0.86
N GLY A 7 19.46 26.54 -0.54
CA GLY A 7 20.81 26.17 -0.06
C GLY A 7 21.24 26.39 1.41
N GLU A 8 20.35 26.61 2.38
CA GLU A 8 20.65 26.55 3.83
C GLU A 8 19.48 25.80 4.51
N GLU A 9 19.67 25.05 5.61
CA GLU A 9 18.57 24.35 6.30
C GLU A 9 17.47 25.36 6.67
N VAL A 10 16.42 25.41 5.86
CA VAL A 10 15.27 26.29 6.02
C VAL A 10 14.04 25.43 6.15
N THR A 11 13.15 25.76 7.08
CA THR A 11 11.86 25.10 7.23
C THR A 11 10.84 26.02 6.59
N PRO A 12 10.56 25.91 5.28
CA PRO A 12 9.53 26.73 4.66
C PRO A 12 8.18 26.39 5.29
N CYS A 13 7.48 27.43 5.74
CA CYS A 13 6.17 27.32 6.34
C CYS A 13 5.21 28.37 5.76
N GLY A 14 4.02 27.95 5.34
CA GLY A 14 3.03 28.83 4.70
C GLY A 14 1.79 28.09 4.22
N GLU A 15 0.86 28.83 3.62
CA GLU A 15 -0.34 28.25 2.98
C GLU A 15 0.07 27.42 1.75
N ASP A 16 1.02 27.91 0.96
CA ASP A 16 1.64 27.18 -0.16
C ASP A 16 3.17 27.19 -0.03
N VAL A 17 3.78 26.00 -0.12
CA VAL A 17 5.22 25.74 0.02
C VAL A 17 5.75 25.03 -1.23
N GLU A 18 6.78 25.58 -1.87
CA GLU A 18 7.50 24.96 -3.00
C GLU A 18 8.96 24.77 -2.62
N VAL A 19 9.50 23.55 -2.73
CA VAL A 19 10.86 23.18 -2.33
C VAL A 19 11.58 22.41 -3.46
N ASP A 20 12.76 22.89 -3.84
CA ASP A 20 13.63 22.31 -4.89
C ASP A 20 14.88 21.58 -4.30
N ASP A 21 15.16 21.64 -2.99
CA ASP A 21 16.49 21.29 -2.43
C ASP A 21 16.49 20.39 -1.16
N ARG A 22 17.57 19.61 -1.04
CA ARG A 22 17.70 18.31 -0.35
C ARG A 22 17.68 18.29 1.18
N THR A 23 17.51 19.41 1.87
CA THR A 23 17.78 19.47 3.33
C THR A 23 16.74 20.21 4.16
N THR A 24 15.49 20.24 3.69
CA THR A 24 14.47 21.09 4.30
C THR A 24 13.18 20.32 4.56
N ARG A 25 12.76 20.26 5.84
CA ARG A 25 11.41 19.83 6.21
C ARG A 25 10.43 20.88 5.68
N ALA A 26 9.49 20.47 4.86
CA ALA A 26 8.48 21.34 4.27
C ALA A 26 7.16 21.20 5.05
N GLY A 27 6.51 22.31 5.40
CA GLY A 27 5.29 22.28 6.22
C GLY A 27 4.27 23.33 5.79
N GLY A 28 3.05 22.97 5.39
CA GLY A 28 2.09 23.96 4.88
C GLY A 28 0.63 23.53 4.83
N GLY A 29 -0.19 24.29 4.08
CA GLY A 29 -1.46 23.76 3.56
C GLY A 29 -1.12 22.90 2.35
N ASP A 30 -0.67 23.53 1.28
CA ASP A 30 -0.20 22.87 0.07
C ASP A 30 1.34 22.81 0.08
N VAL A 31 1.91 21.62 -0.08
CA VAL A 31 3.35 21.38 -0.08
C VAL A 31 3.77 20.67 -1.37
N TYR A 32 4.68 21.29 -2.11
CA TYR A 32 5.27 20.74 -3.33
C TYR A 32 6.78 20.60 -3.15
N VAL A 33 7.31 19.38 -3.33
CA VAL A 33 8.73 19.08 -3.15
C VAL A 33 9.25 18.27 -4.34
N GLU A 34 10.32 18.73 -4.99
CA GLU A 34 11.00 17.92 -6.01
C GLU A 34 11.93 16.87 -5.36
N ASP A 35 12.85 17.26 -4.47
CA ASP A 35 13.79 16.32 -3.82
C ASP A 35 14.08 16.77 -2.38
N THR A 36 13.79 15.91 -1.39
CA THR A 36 14.13 16.17 0.01
C THR A 36 14.59 14.93 0.79
N ALA A 37 15.65 15.09 1.59
CA ALA A 37 16.08 14.03 2.50
C ALA A 37 15.29 13.98 3.83
N THR A 38 14.34 14.90 4.03
CA THR A 38 13.60 15.10 5.29
C THR A 38 12.09 15.09 5.07
N GLY A 39 11.29 14.97 6.12
CA GLY A 39 9.83 14.87 5.99
C GLY A 39 9.15 16.06 5.32
N ALA A 40 7.99 15.81 4.71
CA ALA A 40 7.07 16.83 4.18
C ALA A 40 5.70 16.66 4.84
N ASP A 41 5.12 17.73 5.39
CA ASP A 41 3.84 17.66 6.10
C ASP A 41 2.86 18.76 5.62
N GLY A 42 1.62 18.41 5.31
CA GLY A 42 0.64 19.35 4.75
C GLY A 42 -0.83 18.98 4.96
N GLU A 43 -1.74 19.76 4.40
CA GLU A 43 -3.09 19.31 4.05
C GLU A 43 -2.99 18.54 2.73
N ASP A 44 -2.45 19.18 1.70
CA ASP A 44 -2.08 18.57 0.42
C ASP A 44 -0.54 18.46 0.29
N VAL A 45 -0.01 17.27 0.04
CA VAL A 45 1.43 17.03 -0.12
C VAL A 45 1.74 16.33 -1.45
N TYR A 46 2.63 16.93 -2.24
CA TYR A 46 3.13 16.39 -3.50
C TYR A 46 4.65 16.32 -3.47
N VAL A 47 5.22 15.12 -3.59
CA VAL A 47 6.66 14.90 -3.56
C VAL A 47 7.11 14.01 -4.73
N GLU A 48 8.16 14.41 -5.46
CA GLU A 48 8.83 13.52 -6.41
C GLU A 48 9.75 12.57 -5.62
N ASP A 49 10.80 13.05 -4.94
CA ASP A 49 11.73 12.20 -4.17
C ASP A 49 11.77 12.55 -2.66
N ILE A 50 11.52 11.58 -1.76
CA ILE A 50 11.66 11.76 -0.31
C ILE A 50 12.29 10.60 0.47
N ALA A 51 13.31 10.89 1.28
CA ALA A 51 13.96 9.85 2.08
C ALA A 51 13.26 9.51 3.42
N ALA A 52 12.53 10.46 4.02
CA ALA A 52 12.08 10.38 5.41
C ALA A 52 10.55 10.32 5.62
N GLY A 53 9.78 10.34 4.54
CA GLY A 53 8.33 10.17 4.51
C GLY A 53 7.52 11.47 4.39
N ALA A 54 6.26 11.35 3.95
CA ALA A 54 5.32 12.45 3.76
C ALA A 54 4.04 12.23 4.58
N GLU A 55 3.48 13.29 5.17
CA GLU A 55 2.29 13.22 6.04
C GLU A 55 1.25 14.29 5.60
N GLY A 56 -0.02 13.93 5.41
CA GLY A 56 -1.06 14.89 4.99
C GLY A 56 -2.51 14.42 5.11
N GLU A 57 -3.46 15.20 4.59
CA GLU A 57 -4.83 14.70 4.30
C GLU A 57 -4.77 13.99 2.95
N ASP A 58 -4.29 14.70 1.93
CA ASP A 58 -4.01 14.19 0.59
C ASP A 58 -2.48 14.10 0.36
N VAL A 59 -1.96 12.91 0.09
CA VAL A 59 -0.52 12.67 -0.11
C VAL A 59 -0.24 11.96 -1.43
N TYR A 60 0.61 12.57 -2.25
CA TYR A 60 1.08 12.04 -3.53
C TYR A 60 2.61 12.00 -3.54
N VAL A 61 3.19 10.81 -3.68
CA VAL A 61 4.65 10.62 -3.69
C VAL A 61 5.06 9.74 -4.87
N GLU A 62 6.04 10.17 -5.67
CA GLU A 62 6.66 9.28 -6.68
C GLU A 62 7.57 8.27 -5.95
N ASP A 63 8.59 8.73 -5.22
CA ASP A 63 9.58 7.86 -4.58
C ASP A 63 9.73 8.16 -3.07
N THR A 64 9.52 7.16 -2.20
CA THR A 64 9.83 7.26 -0.76
C THR A 64 10.56 6.07 -0.15
N ALA A 65 11.60 6.35 0.65
CA ALA A 65 12.28 5.29 1.39
C ALA A 65 11.61 4.93 2.73
N ALA A 66 10.78 5.81 3.29
CA ALA A 66 10.24 5.68 4.64
C ALA A 66 8.71 5.64 4.71
N GLY A 67 8.03 5.89 3.59
CA GLY A 67 6.58 5.77 3.43
C GLY A 67 5.83 7.09 3.32
N ALA A 68 4.50 7.00 3.35
CA ALA A 68 3.58 8.13 3.28
C ALA A 68 2.36 7.84 4.17
N GLU A 69 1.83 8.85 4.86
CA GLU A 69 0.69 8.72 5.78
C GLU A 69 -0.37 9.81 5.50
N GLY A 70 -1.65 9.45 5.40
CA GLY A 70 -2.73 10.43 5.20
C GLY A 70 -4.16 9.89 5.26
N GLU A 71 -5.15 10.67 4.79
CA GLU A 71 -6.52 10.16 4.54
C GLU A 71 -6.54 9.49 3.17
N ASP A 72 -6.11 10.23 2.14
CA ASP A 72 -5.92 9.77 0.77
C ASP A 72 -4.40 9.69 0.45
N VAL A 73 -3.88 8.49 0.16
CA VAL A 73 -2.45 8.28 -0.10
C VAL A 73 -2.21 7.59 -1.44
N TYR A 74 -1.38 8.20 -2.28
CA TYR A 74 -0.93 7.68 -3.56
C TYR A 74 0.59 7.65 -3.61
N VAL A 75 1.17 6.46 -3.79
CA VAL A 75 2.62 6.28 -3.89
C VAL A 75 2.99 5.44 -5.11
N GLU A 76 3.94 5.89 -5.93
CA GLU A 76 4.49 5.04 -7.01
C GLU A 76 5.42 3.99 -6.37
N ASP A 77 6.48 4.41 -5.69
CA ASP A 77 7.50 3.53 -5.12
C ASP A 77 7.72 3.77 -3.61
N THR A 78 7.60 2.74 -2.77
CA THR A 78 7.95 2.81 -1.35
C THR A 78 8.71 1.60 -0.80
N ALA A 79 9.78 1.86 -0.04
CA ALA A 79 10.50 0.79 0.65
C ALA A 79 9.85 0.36 1.98
N ALA A 80 9.05 1.23 2.61
CA ALA A 80 8.55 1.02 3.97
C ALA A 80 7.03 0.97 4.08
N GLY A 81 6.31 1.39 3.03
CA GLY A 81 4.87 1.29 2.90
C GLY A 81 4.12 2.61 2.85
N ALA A 82 2.80 2.55 2.95
CA ALA A 82 1.89 3.68 2.98
C ALA A 82 0.71 3.38 3.92
N GLU A 83 0.20 4.38 4.64
CA GLU A 83 -0.89 4.22 5.61
C GLU A 83 -1.97 5.29 5.42
N GLY A 84 -3.26 4.93 5.39
CA GLY A 84 -4.35 5.91 5.28
C GLY A 84 -5.77 5.35 5.36
N GLU A 85 -6.79 6.14 4.98
CA GLU A 85 -8.17 5.64 4.80
C GLU A 85 -8.25 4.97 3.42
N ASP A 86 -7.88 5.72 2.38
CA ASP A 86 -7.75 5.28 0.99
C ASP A 86 -6.26 5.23 0.60
N VAL A 87 -5.75 4.04 0.26
CA VAL A 87 -4.32 3.86 -0.08
C VAL A 87 -4.14 3.18 -1.43
N TYR A 88 -3.35 3.83 -2.29
CA TYR A 88 -2.94 3.32 -3.60
C TYR A 88 -1.42 3.30 -3.70
N VAL A 89 -0.85 2.12 -3.94
CA VAL A 89 0.59 1.94 -4.12
C VAL A 89 0.88 1.12 -5.38
N GLU A 90 1.77 1.59 -6.25
CA GLU A 90 2.27 0.75 -7.35
C GLU A 90 3.24 -0.31 -6.79
N ASP A 91 4.35 0.10 -6.19
CA ASP A 91 5.40 -0.80 -5.71
C ASP A 91 5.72 -0.59 -4.22
N THR A 92 5.64 -1.66 -3.41
CA THR A 92 6.08 -1.62 -1.99
C THR A 92 6.87 -2.85 -1.53
N ALA A 93 7.95 -2.61 -0.80
CA ALA A 93 8.69 -3.72 -0.19
C ALA A 93 8.04 -4.24 1.12
N ALA A 94 7.35 -3.38 1.85
CA ALA A 94 6.88 -3.68 3.21
C ALA A 94 5.36 -3.76 3.33
N GLY A 95 4.62 -3.02 2.50
CA GLY A 95 3.16 -3.13 2.40
C GLY A 95 2.41 -1.81 2.38
N ALA A 96 1.09 -1.89 2.59
CA ALA A 96 0.18 -0.75 2.71
C ALA A 96 -0.93 -1.08 3.72
N GLU A 97 -1.41 -0.09 4.47
CA GLU A 97 -2.45 -0.29 5.51
C GLU A 97 -3.55 0.78 5.39
N GLY A 98 -4.83 0.40 5.41
CA GLY A 98 -5.94 1.37 5.38
C GLY A 98 -7.34 0.80 5.50
N GLU A 99 -8.39 1.60 5.23
CA GLU A 99 -9.76 1.06 5.09
C GLU A 99 -9.91 0.44 3.69
N ASP A 100 -9.61 1.21 2.65
CA ASP A 100 -9.57 0.80 1.24
C ASP A 100 -8.10 0.78 0.76
N VAL A 101 -7.59 -0.39 0.39
CA VAL A 101 -6.18 -0.57 -0.02
C VAL A 101 -6.07 -1.21 -1.40
N TYR A 102 -5.35 -0.54 -2.30
CA TYR A 102 -4.97 -1.05 -3.62
C TYR A 102 -3.45 -1.07 -3.77
N VAL A 103 -2.89 -2.24 -4.06
CA VAL A 103 -1.45 -2.42 -4.32
C VAL A 103 -1.24 -3.18 -5.62
N GLU A 104 -0.40 -2.70 -6.53
CA GLU A 104 0.03 -3.49 -7.69
C GLU A 104 1.01 -4.58 -7.23
N ASP A 105 2.16 -4.20 -6.67
CA ASP A 105 3.23 -5.11 -6.29
C ASP A 105 3.64 -4.94 -4.81
N THR A 106 3.61 -6.03 -4.02
CA THR A 106 4.16 -6.04 -2.66
C THR A 106 4.99 -7.27 -2.31
N ALA A 107 6.16 -7.05 -1.70
CA ALA A 107 6.95 -8.18 -1.20
C ALA A 107 6.41 -8.76 0.12
N THR A 108 5.63 -8.00 0.88
CA THR A 108 5.15 -8.42 2.20
C THR A 108 3.63 -8.52 2.18
N GLY A 109 2.90 -7.41 2.19
CA GLY A 109 1.45 -7.51 2.02
C GLY A 109 0.68 -6.20 2.04
N ALA A 110 -0.62 -6.29 2.23
CA ALA A 110 -1.53 -5.17 2.41
C ALA A 110 -2.58 -5.53 3.47
N GLU A 111 -3.00 -4.58 4.29
CA GLU A 111 -3.96 -4.81 5.37
C GLU A 111 -5.08 -3.75 5.34
N GLY A 112 -6.36 -4.15 5.43
CA GLY A 112 -7.48 -3.20 5.47
C GLY A 112 -8.88 -3.78 5.65
N GLU A 113 -9.93 -2.99 5.41
CA GLU A 113 -11.32 -3.51 5.33
C GLU A 113 -11.53 -4.13 3.95
N ASP A 114 -11.29 -3.34 2.90
CA ASP A 114 -11.32 -3.72 1.49
C ASP A 114 -9.88 -3.72 0.94
N VAL A 115 -9.36 -4.89 0.54
CA VAL A 115 -7.99 -5.03 0.06
C VAL A 115 -7.94 -5.64 -1.34
N TYR A 116 -7.27 -4.95 -2.26
CA TYR A 116 -6.94 -5.45 -3.60
C TYR A 116 -5.42 -5.47 -3.78
N VAL A 117 -4.89 -6.62 -4.16
CA VAL A 117 -3.47 -6.77 -4.52
C VAL A 117 -3.33 -7.51 -5.86
N GLU A 118 -2.55 -6.98 -6.80
CA GLU A 118 -2.22 -7.74 -8.02
C GLU A 118 -1.22 -8.85 -7.66
N ASP A 119 -0.04 -8.49 -7.13
CA ASP A 119 1.04 -9.42 -6.85
C ASP A 119 1.56 -9.29 -5.39
N THR A 120 1.57 -10.40 -4.63
CA THR A 120 2.22 -10.44 -3.30
C THR A 120 3.05 -11.67 -3.04
N ALA A 121 4.25 -11.49 -2.46
CA ALA A 121 5.06 -12.64 -2.05
C ALA A 121 4.61 -13.25 -0.71
N THR A 122 3.95 -12.49 0.17
CA THR A 122 3.49 -13.02 1.47
C THR A 122 1.97 -13.04 1.53
N GLY A 123 1.27 -11.91 1.63
CA GLY A 123 -0.18 -11.98 1.57
C GLY A 123 -0.92 -10.66 1.64
N ALA A 124 -2.22 -10.76 1.91
CA ALA A 124 -3.14 -9.66 2.14
C ALA A 124 -4.13 -10.05 3.23
N GLU A 125 -4.54 -9.10 4.09
CA GLU A 125 -5.43 -9.36 5.22
C GLU A 125 -6.56 -8.31 5.27
N GLY A 126 -7.83 -8.72 5.42
CA GLY A 126 -8.94 -7.77 5.54
C GLY A 126 -10.32 -8.37 5.78
N GLU A 127 -11.39 -7.57 5.64
CA GLU A 127 -12.77 -8.10 5.64
C GLU A 127 -13.07 -8.70 4.26
N ASP A 128 -12.90 -7.90 3.21
CA ASP A 128 -13.02 -8.25 1.81
C ASP A 128 -11.61 -8.22 1.16
N VAL A 129 -11.10 -9.39 0.72
CA VAL A 129 -9.76 -9.50 0.15
C VAL A 129 -9.80 -10.08 -1.26
N TYR A 130 -9.19 -9.37 -2.20
CA TYR A 130 -8.94 -9.82 -3.57
C TYR A 130 -7.44 -9.82 -3.85
N VAL A 131 -6.91 -10.97 -4.28
CA VAL A 131 -5.51 -11.10 -4.72
C VAL A 131 -5.46 -11.79 -6.08
N GLU A 132 -4.76 -11.24 -7.08
CA GLU A 132 -4.50 -12.01 -8.31
C GLU A 132 -3.47 -13.12 -8.03
N ASP A 133 -2.26 -12.76 -7.59
CA ASP A 133 -1.16 -13.70 -7.39
C ASP A 133 -0.56 -13.61 -5.97
N THR A 134 -0.52 -14.73 -5.24
CA THR A 134 0.22 -14.81 -3.96
C THR A 134 1.04 -16.07 -3.77
N ALA A 135 2.27 -15.91 -3.27
CA ALA A 135 3.09 -17.07 -2.93
C ALA A 135 2.72 -17.70 -1.57
N THR A 136 2.15 -16.96 -0.62
CA THR A 136 1.83 -17.53 0.71
C THR A 136 0.32 -17.59 0.96
N GLY A 137 -0.39 -16.48 0.97
CA GLY A 137 -1.86 -16.54 1.02
C GLY A 137 -2.57 -15.22 1.21
N ALA A 138 -3.86 -15.29 1.54
CA ALA A 138 -4.73 -14.17 1.87
C ALA A 138 -5.69 -14.58 3.00
N GLU A 139 -6.01 -13.67 3.91
CA GLU A 139 -6.87 -13.93 5.07
C GLU A 139 -8.00 -12.89 5.20
N GLY A 140 -9.25 -13.31 5.41
CA GLY A 140 -10.36 -12.36 5.62
C GLY A 140 -11.73 -12.97 5.94
N GLU A 141 -12.82 -12.18 5.87
CA GLU A 141 -14.19 -12.73 5.94
C GLU A 141 -14.57 -13.30 4.57
N ASP A 142 -14.45 -12.48 3.52
CA ASP A 142 -14.64 -12.81 2.12
C ASP A 142 -13.28 -12.76 1.40
N VAL A 143 -12.80 -13.90 0.90
CA VAL A 143 -11.48 -14.01 0.25
C VAL A 143 -11.62 -14.54 -1.18
N TYR A 144 -11.09 -13.79 -2.14
CA TYR A 144 -10.92 -14.19 -3.53
C TYR A 144 -9.44 -14.20 -3.90
N VAL A 145 -8.94 -15.33 -4.41
CA VAL A 145 -7.57 -15.45 -4.93
C VAL A 145 -7.60 -16.10 -6.32
N GLU A 146 -6.94 -15.51 -7.32
CA GLU A 146 -6.77 -16.18 -8.62
C GLU A 146 -5.74 -17.31 -8.49
N ASP A 147 -4.53 -17.01 -8.05
CA ASP A 147 -3.41 -17.96 -7.96
C ASP A 147 -2.74 -17.91 -6.57
N THR A 148 -2.66 -19.04 -5.86
CA THR A 148 -1.88 -19.16 -4.62
C THR A 148 -1.09 -20.45 -4.46
N ALA A 149 0.13 -20.35 -3.93
CA ALA A 149 0.92 -21.54 -3.66
C ALA A 149 0.62 -22.22 -2.31
N THR A 150 0.03 -21.53 -1.31
CA THR A 150 0.01 -22.08 0.06
C THR A 150 -1.26 -21.93 0.88
N GLY A 151 -2.09 -20.92 0.65
CA GLY A 151 -3.15 -20.59 1.61
C GLY A 151 -4.17 -19.58 1.10
N ALA A 152 -5.42 -19.76 1.51
CA ALA A 152 -6.46 -18.75 1.55
C ALA A 152 -7.41 -19.10 2.71
N ASP A 153 -7.65 -18.18 3.64
CA ASP A 153 -8.36 -18.46 4.89
C ASP A 153 -9.47 -17.42 5.12
N GLY A 154 -10.72 -17.85 5.34
CA GLY A 154 -11.82 -16.92 5.64
C GLY A 154 -13.17 -17.57 5.92
N GLU A 155 -14.25 -16.79 6.05
CA GLU A 155 -15.59 -17.37 6.17
C GLU A 155 -16.07 -17.90 4.80
N ASP A 156 -16.00 -17.06 3.78
CA ASP A 156 -16.31 -17.35 2.39
C ASP A 156 -15.01 -17.25 1.56
N VAL A 157 -14.53 -18.37 1.01
CA VAL A 157 -13.26 -18.44 0.28
C VAL A 157 -13.48 -18.95 -1.15
N TYR A 158 -12.98 -18.20 -2.13
CA TYR A 158 -12.88 -18.60 -3.53
C TYR A 158 -11.43 -18.58 -3.99
N VAL A 159 -10.95 -19.69 -4.56
CA VAL A 159 -9.64 -19.76 -5.20
C VAL A 159 -9.72 -20.40 -6.58
N GLU A 160 -9.17 -19.77 -7.62
CA GLU A 160 -9.11 -20.39 -8.96
C GLU A 160 -8.05 -21.51 -8.98
N ASP A 161 -6.80 -21.20 -8.66
CA ASP A 161 -5.69 -22.15 -8.70
C ASP A 161 -4.92 -22.17 -7.36
N ILE A 162 -4.83 -23.35 -6.73
CA ILE A 162 -4.07 -23.50 -5.48
C ILE A 162 -3.19 -24.73 -5.42
N ALA A 163 -1.96 -24.57 -4.92
CA ALA A 163 -1.11 -25.74 -4.70
C ALA A 163 -1.47 -26.52 -3.42
N ALA A 164 -1.79 -25.83 -2.32
CA ALA A 164 -2.27 -26.43 -1.08
C ALA A 164 -3.02 -25.41 -0.21
N GLY A 165 -4.04 -25.87 0.54
CA GLY A 165 -4.60 -25.17 1.71
C GLY A 165 -5.60 -24.06 1.40
N ALA A 166 -6.89 -24.35 1.58
CA ALA A 166 -7.93 -23.32 1.69
C ALA A 166 -8.86 -23.74 2.83
N ASP A 167 -9.17 -22.83 3.74
CA ASP A 167 -9.89 -23.12 4.97
C ASP A 167 -10.97 -22.06 5.22
N GLY A 168 -12.18 -22.50 5.58
CA GLY A 168 -13.31 -21.61 5.84
C GLY A 168 -14.64 -22.32 6.09
N GLU A 169 -15.70 -21.54 6.34
CA GLU A 169 -17.07 -22.05 6.43
C GLU A 169 -17.59 -22.55 5.07
N ASP A 170 -17.41 -21.73 4.04
CA ASP A 170 -17.85 -21.95 2.67
C ASP A 170 -16.65 -21.76 1.72
N VAL A 171 -16.08 -22.88 1.22
CA VAL A 171 -14.84 -22.87 0.42
C VAL A 171 -15.10 -23.42 -0.98
N TYR A 172 -14.68 -22.67 -2.00
CA TYR A 172 -14.73 -23.05 -3.42
C TYR A 172 -13.33 -22.98 -4.02
N VAL A 173 -12.86 -24.07 -4.60
CA VAL A 173 -11.57 -24.13 -5.29
C VAL A 173 -11.76 -24.74 -6.67
N GLU A 174 -11.37 -24.04 -7.74
CA GLU A 174 -11.51 -24.57 -9.11
C GLU A 174 -10.47 -25.65 -9.41
N ASP A 175 -9.19 -25.37 -9.18
CA ASP A 175 -8.08 -26.27 -9.48
C ASP A 175 -7.11 -26.41 -8.31
N THR A 176 -6.70 -27.66 -8.01
CA THR A 176 -5.73 -27.96 -6.94
C THR A 176 -4.54 -28.76 -7.47
N ALA A 177 -3.32 -28.27 -7.26
CA ALA A 177 -2.10 -28.99 -7.70
C ALA A 177 -1.85 -30.26 -6.85
N THR A 178 -2.26 -30.24 -5.58
CA THR A 178 -2.27 -31.42 -4.73
C THR A 178 -3.71 -31.89 -4.59
N GLY A 179 -4.12 -32.93 -5.34
CA GLY A 179 -5.48 -33.45 -5.26
C GLY A 179 -5.86 -33.79 -3.82
N THR A 180 -6.73 -32.97 -3.24
CA THR A 180 -7.28 -33.19 -1.91
C THR A 180 -8.55 -34.03 -2.05
N ASP A 181 -8.66 -35.07 -1.22
CA ASP A 181 -9.90 -35.81 -1.00
C ASP A 181 -10.84 -34.94 -0.13
N GLY A 182 -11.22 -33.76 -0.62
CA GLY A 182 -12.24 -32.87 -0.04
C GLY A 182 -13.52 -33.00 -0.85
N GLU A 183 -14.67 -33.11 -0.19
CA GLU A 183 -15.95 -33.33 -0.85
C GLU A 183 -16.31 -32.11 -1.70
N ASP A 184 -16.39 -32.28 -3.03
CA ASP A 184 -16.97 -31.33 -3.97
C ASP A 184 -18.28 -30.74 -3.38
N ALA A 185 -18.34 -29.42 -3.22
CA ALA A 185 -19.58 -28.67 -3.03
C ALA A 185 -20.05 -28.09 -4.37
#